data_AF-A0A6N8W3Q1-F1
#
_entry.id   AF-A0A6N8W3Q1-F1
#
_cell.length_a   1.000
_cell.length_b   1.000
_cell.length_c   1.000
_cell.angle_alpha   90.00
_cell.angle_beta   90.00
_cell.angle_gamma   90.00
#
_symmetry.space_group_name_H-M   'P 1'
#
loop_
_entity.id
_entity.type
_entity.pdbx_description
1 polymer ?
#
loop_
_entity_poly.entity_id
_entity_poly.type
_entity_poly.pdbx_seq_one_letter_code
_entity_poly.pdbx_strand_id
1 'polypeptide(L)'
;SAVSAGQTAEESASKKRDVLGGKTSALTGIVTLNAAAGLLAAEEVPTFAEGVSRAAECIDDQRALRKLELFVERSRAIAGETEA
;
A
#
# COMPACT_ATOMS: atom_id res chain seq x y z
N SER A 1 -14.20 7.85 -15.14
CA SER A 1 -12.77 8.19 -15.15
C SER A 1 -11.95 6.92 -15.24
N ALA A 2 -11.18 6.77 -16.32
CA ALA A 2 -10.30 5.61 -16.52
C ALA A 2 -9.14 5.65 -15.50
N VAL A 3 -8.85 4.51 -14.90
CA VAL A 3 -7.59 4.29 -14.17
C VAL A 3 -6.45 4.45 -15.18
N SER A 4 -5.68 5.54 -15.09
CA SER A 4 -4.47 5.70 -15.92
C SER A 4 -3.27 5.08 -15.20
N ALA A 5 -2.60 4.14 -15.88
CA ALA A 5 -1.29 3.68 -15.45
C ALA A 5 -0.33 4.87 -15.30
N GLY A 6 0.59 4.84 -14.32
CA GLY A 6 1.67 5.84 -14.28
C GLY A 6 2.55 5.65 -15.52
N GLN A 7 2.83 6.74 -16.22
CA GLN A 7 3.66 6.70 -17.43
C GLN A 7 5.15 6.70 -17.08
N THR A 8 5.49 7.17 -15.88
CA THR A 8 6.85 7.14 -15.31
C THR A 8 6.90 6.45 -13.95
N ALA A 9 8.12 6.13 -13.50
CA ALA A 9 8.36 5.59 -12.18
C ALA A 9 7.98 6.59 -11.08
N GLU A 10 8.30 7.87 -11.28
CA GLU A 10 8.03 8.97 -10.36
C GLU A 10 6.53 9.18 -10.18
N GLU A 11 5.77 9.17 -11.28
CA GLU A 11 4.31 9.27 -11.24
C GLU A 11 3.69 8.08 -10.50
N SER A 12 4.16 6.87 -10.80
CA SER A 12 3.70 5.65 -10.12
C SER A 12 4.01 5.69 -8.62
N ALA A 13 5.18 6.20 -8.25
CA ALA A 13 5.57 6.36 -6.85
C ALA A 13 4.72 7.41 -6.14
N SER A 14 4.41 8.53 -6.79
CA SER A 14 3.51 9.57 -6.28
C SER A 14 2.10 9.01 -6.06
N LYS A 15 1.51 8.37 -7.08
CA LYS A 15 0.19 7.72 -7.01
C LYS A 15 0.11 6.66 -5.91
N LYS A 16 1.18 5.87 -5.70
CA LYS A 16 1.24 4.90 -4.58
C LYS A 16 1.20 5.60 -3.23
N ARG A 17 2.00 6.66 -3.02
CA ARG A 17 1.99 7.42 -1.76
C ARG A 17 0.62 8.05 -1.49
N ASP A 18 -0.01 8.61 -2.51
CA ASP A 18 -1.38 9.11 -2.45
C ASP A 18 -2.37 8.03 -1.96
N VAL A 19 -2.34 6.84 -2.58
CA VAL A 19 -3.20 5.71 -2.20
C VAL A 19 -2.95 5.28 -0.75
N LEU A 20 -1.69 5.06 -0.39
CA LEU A 20 -1.32 4.58 0.96
C LEU A 20 -1.54 5.65 2.05
N GLY A 21 -1.60 6.93 1.67
CA GLY A 21 -1.91 8.06 2.53
C GLY A 21 -3.40 8.32 2.73
N GLY A 22 -4.29 7.49 2.19
CA GLY A 22 -5.73 7.57 2.39
C GLY A 22 -6.48 8.43 1.37
N LYS A 23 -5.87 8.79 0.24
CA LYS A 23 -6.57 9.57 -0.81
C LYS A 23 -7.67 8.72 -1.43
N THR A 24 -8.92 9.15 -1.32
CA THR A 24 -10.06 8.47 -1.97
C THR A 24 -9.94 8.51 -3.49
N SER A 25 -9.85 7.34 -4.13
CA SER A 25 -9.77 7.22 -5.59
C SER A 25 -10.11 5.80 -6.07
N ALA A 26 -10.30 5.63 -7.38
CA ALA A 26 -10.45 4.29 -7.99
C ALA A 26 -9.21 3.40 -7.78
N LEU A 27 -8.02 4.01 -7.71
CA LEU A 27 -6.77 3.30 -7.39
C LEU A 27 -6.78 2.75 -5.96
N THR A 28 -7.33 3.52 -5.02
CA THR A 28 -7.46 3.08 -3.62
C THR A 28 -8.43 1.90 -3.54
N GLY A 29 -9.56 1.96 -4.26
CA GLY A 29 -10.51 0.86 -4.33
C GLY A 29 -9.88 -0.46 -4.83
N ILE A 30 -9.15 -0.44 -5.95
CA ILE A 30 -8.50 -1.66 -6.48
C ILE A 30 -7.38 -2.17 -5.55
N VAL A 31 -6.63 -1.27 -4.91
CA VAL A 31 -5.57 -1.65 -3.96
C VAL A 31 -6.18 -2.28 -2.69
N THR A 32 -7.25 -1.71 -2.15
CA THR A 32 -7.99 -2.29 -1.01
C THR A 32 -8.50 -3.68 -1.34
N LEU A 33 -9.05 -3.89 -2.54
CA LEU A 33 -9.56 -5.18 -2.97
C LEU A 33 -8.45 -6.26 -3.07
N ASN A 34 -7.32 -5.91 -3.67
CA ASN A 34 -6.18 -6.82 -3.77
C ASN A 34 -5.53 -7.10 -2.41
N ALA A 35 -5.46 -6.10 -1.54
CA ALA A 35 -4.97 -6.28 -0.17
C ALA A 35 -5.90 -7.21 0.63
N ALA A 36 -7.22 -7.06 0.49
CA ALA A 36 -8.19 -7.97 1.09
C ALA A 36 -8.02 -9.42 0.63
N ALA A 37 -7.76 -9.62 -0.67
CA ALA A 37 -7.47 -10.95 -1.22
C ALA A 37 -6.18 -11.53 -0.62
N GLY A 38 -5.13 -10.72 -0.47
CA GLY A 38 -3.89 -11.13 0.20
C GLY A 38 -4.08 -11.49 1.66
N LEU A 39 -4.85 -10.72 2.42
CA LEU A 39 -5.19 -11.01 3.82
C LEU A 39 -5.96 -12.31 3.95
N LEU A 40 -6.97 -12.53 3.10
CA LEU A 40 -7.75 -13.76 3.10
C LEU A 40 -6.89 -14.98 2.75
N ALA A 41 -6.04 -14.87 1.71
CA ALA A 41 -5.13 -15.94 1.29
C ALA A 41 -4.06 -16.27 2.34
N ALA A 42 -3.70 -15.30 3.18
CA ALA A 42 -2.79 -15.48 4.31
C ALA A 42 -3.48 -15.96 5.59
N GLU A 43 -4.79 -16.25 5.54
CA GLU A 43 -5.60 -16.66 6.70
C GLU A 43 -5.63 -15.61 7.84
N GLU A 44 -5.35 -14.34 7.53
CA GLU A 44 -5.34 -13.22 8.50
C GLU A 44 -6.76 -12.73 8.83
N VAL A 45 -7.73 -13.05 7.99
CA VAL A 45 -9.15 -12.70 8.13
C VAL A 45 -10.02 -13.89 7.69
N PRO A 46 -11.18 -14.11 8.31
CA PRO A 46 -12.05 -15.26 8.01
C PRO A 46 -12.90 -15.05 6.75
N THR A 47 -13.12 -13.80 6.33
CA THR A 47 -13.94 -13.47 5.15
C THR A 47 -13.31 -12.38 4.31
N PHE A 48 -13.66 -12.36 3.02
CA PHE A 48 -13.23 -11.31 2.11
C PHE A 48 -13.73 -9.92 2.53
N ALA A 49 -14.97 -9.84 3.05
CA ALA A 49 -15.55 -8.59 3.52
C ALA A 49 -14.78 -8.00 4.71
N GLU A 50 -14.37 -8.84 5.67
CA GLU A 50 -13.48 -8.44 6.77
C GLU A 50 -12.10 -8.02 6.25
N GLY A 51 -11.58 -8.71 5.23
CA GLY A 51 -10.36 -8.31 4.53
C GLY A 51 -10.46 -6.91 3.93
N VAL A 52 -11.57 -6.57 3.27
CA VAL A 52 -11.81 -5.23 2.72
C VAL A 52 -11.85 -4.19 3.84
N SER A 53 -12.55 -4.47 4.93
CA SER A 53 -12.63 -3.56 6.09
C SER A 53 -11.24 -3.31 6.71
N ARG A 54 -10.47 -4.37 6.97
CA ARG A 54 -9.13 -4.28 7.57
C ARG A 54 -8.12 -3.61 6.65
N ALA A 55 -8.22 -3.84 5.33
CA ALA A 55 -7.38 -3.17 4.33
C ALA A 55 -7.72 -1.67 4.22
N ALA A 56 -9.00 -1.31 4.20
CA ALA A 56 -9.45 0.07 4.20
C ALA A 56 -8.97 0.82 5.45
N GLU A 57 -9.18 0.26 6.65
CA GLU A 57 -8.71 0.82 7.92
C GLU A 57 -7.17 1.03 7.92
N CYS A 58 -6.41 0.07 7.38
CA CYS A 58 -4.95 0.19 7.29
C CYS A 58 -4.49 1.36 6.40
N ILE A 59 -5.25 1.65 5.34
CA ILE A 59 -4.99 2.76 4.41
C ILE A 59 -5.46 4.08 5.02
N ASP A 60 -6.68 4.13 5.54
CA ASP A 60 -7.31 5.34 6.08
C ASP A 60 -6.54 5.87 7.31
N ASP A 61 -6.07 4.98 8.20
CA ASP A 61 -5.25 5.35 9.36
C ASP A 61 -3.74 5.50 9.04
N GLN A 62 -3.40 5.48 7.75
CA GLN A 62 -2.06 5.68 7.20
C GLN A 62 -1.01 4.68 7.71
N ARG A 63 -1.41 3.53 8.28
CA ARG A 63 -0.48 2.47 8.69
C ARG A 63 0.27 1.92 7.49
N ALA A 64 -0.40 1.83 6.34
CA ALA A 64 0.20 1.38 5.09
C ALA A 64 1.31 2.33 4.61
N LEU A 65 1.09 3.65 4.68
CA LEU A 65 2.12 4.66 4.36
C LEU A 65 3.31 4.59 5.33
N ARG A 66 3.04 4.52 6.65
CA ARG A 66 4.10 4.37 7.66
C ARG A 66 4.95 3.12 7.42
N LYS A 67 4.35 2.00 7.00
CA LYS A 67 5.09 0.77 6.69
C LYS A 67 6.02 0.95 5.48
N LEU A 68 5.60 1.69 4.46
CA LEU A 68 6.45 2.04 3.31
C LEU A 68 7.63 2.90 3.75
N GLU A 69 7.41 3.92 4.58
CA GLU A 69 8.47 4.79 5.11
C GLU A 69 9.51 4.01 5.90
N LEU A 70 9.06 3.15 6.81
CA LEU A 70 9.93 2.24 7.57
C LEU A 70 10.73 1.30 6.65
N PHE A 71 10.12 0.78 5.59
CA PHE A 71 10.82 -0.07 4.63
C PHE A 71 11.91 0.70 3.87
N VAL A 72 11.64 1.93 3.46
CA VAL A 72 12.63 2.81 2.81
C VAL A 72 13.78 3.14 3.77
N GLU A 73 13.48 3.47 5.02
CA GLU A 73 14.50 3.74 6.04
C GLU A 73 15.41 2.53 6.26
N ARG A 74 14.81 1.35 6.47
CA ARG A 74 15.54 0.11 6.74
C ARG A 74 16.39 -0.36 5.56
N SER A 75 15.84 -0.31 4.35
CA SER A 75 16.60 -0.72 3.15
C SER A 75 17.82 0.19 2.91
N ARG A 76 17.70 1.49 3.17
CA ARG A 76 18.82 2.44 3.09
C ARG A 76 19.88 2.21 4.18
N ALA A 77 19.46 1.93 5.41
CA ALA A 77 20.38 1.61 6.49
C ALA A 77 21.22 0.37 6.16
N ILE A 78 20.57 -0.71 5.68
CA ILE A 78 21.26 -1.95 5.27
C ILE A 78 22.23 -1.70 4.12
N ALA A 79 21.84 -0.90 3.12
CA ALA A 79 22.72 -0.56 2.02
C ALA A 79 23.94 0.26 2.49
N GLY A 80 23.75 1.21 3.40
CA GLY A 80 24.84 2.00 3.98
C GLY A 80 25.77 1.18 4.88
N GLU A 81 25.26 0.19 5.59
CA GLU A 81 26.06 -0.79 6.36
C GLU A 81 26.88 -1.73 5.48
N THR A 82 26.52 -1.89 4.20
CA THR A 82 27.27 -2.73 3.25
C THR A 82 28.48 -2.00 2.66
N GLU A 83 28.50 -0.66 2.74
CA GLU A 83 29.59 0.18 2.21
C GLU A 83 30.56 0.73 3.29
N ALA A 84 30.30 0.45 4.59
CA ALA A 84 31.13 0.87 5.73
C ALA A 84 31.96 -0.29 6.31
#